data_AF-A0A1X0J1E1-F1
#
_entry.id   AF-A0A1X0J1E1-F1
#
_cell.length_a   1.000
_cell.length_b   1.000
_cell.length_c   1.000
_cell.angle_alpha   90.00
_cell.angle_beta   90.00
_cell.angle_gamma   90.00
#
_symmetry.space_group_name_H-M   'P 1'
#
loop_
_entity.id
_entity.type
_entity.pdbx_description
1 polymer ?
#
loop_
_entity_poly.entity_id
_entity_poly.type
_entity_poly.pdbx_seq_one_letter_code
_entity_poly.pdbx_strand_id
1 'polypeptide(L)'
;MNSGLADETELDAVAWEFLCSPYTGRIYWDWSLERRLDAYLRHEDRHDILNSGAAYAVLRDRVMANLGQARRKGVLAPPQV
;
A
#
# COMPACT_ATOMS: atom_id res chain seq x y z
N MET A 1 20.47 -11.40 -13.94
CA MET A 1 20.14 -10.00 -13.61
C MET A 1 18.94 -9.60 -14.46
N ASN A 2 17.70 -9.86 -14.00
CA ASN A 2 16.47 -9.35 -14.66
C ASN A 2 15.23 -9.31 -13.74
N SER A 3 15.41 -9.32 -12.41
CA SER A 3 14.27 -9.45 -11.47
C SER A 3 13.57 -8.12 -11.14
N GLY A 4 14.24 -6.98 -11.32
CA GLY A 4 13.74 -5.68 -10.81
C GLY A 4 12.39 -5.21 -11.38
N LEU A 5 12.04 -5.57 -12.62
CA LEU A 5 10.76 -5.16 -13.23
C LEU A 5 9.57 -6.01 -12.77
N ALA A 6 9.79 -7.30 -12.50
CA ALA A 6 8.76 -8.17 -11.96
C ALA A 6 8.41 -7.75 -10.52
N ASP A 7 9.45 -7.46 -9.73
CA ASP A 7 9.32 -6.97 -8.36
C ASP A 7 8.58 -5.60 -8.33
N GLU A 8 8.92 -4.66 -9.22
CA GLU A 8 8.22 -3.37 -9.28
C GLU A 8 6.73 -3.48 -9.67
N THR A 9 6.41 -4.36 -10.62
CA THR A 9 5.02 -4.58 -11.05
C THR A 9 4.21 -5.24 -9.94
N GLU A 10 4.81 -6.20 -9.24
CA GLU A 10 4.20 -6.84 -8.08
C GLU A 10 3.94 -5.83 -6.95
N LEU A 11 4.93 -4.99 -6.63
CA LEU A 11 4.77 -3.96 -5.60
C LEU A 11 3.72 -2.91 -5.98
N ASP A 12 3.55 -2.59 -7.26
CA ASP A 12 2.46 -1.72 -7.71
C ASP A 12 1.07 -2.39 -7.56
N ALA A 13 0.97 -3.69 -7.84
CA ALA A 13 -0.25 -4.45 -7.60
C ALA A 13 -0.60 -4.48 -6.10
N VAL A 14 0.37 -4.80 -5.24
CA VAL A 14 0.21 -4.80 -3.77
C VAL A 14 -0.17 -3.40 -3.26
N ALA A 15 0.41 -2.33 -3.82
CA ALA A 15 0.03 -0.95 -3.49
C ALA A 15 -1.44 -0.68 -3.83
N TRP A 16 -1.90 -1.14 -4.99
CA TRP A 16 -3.28 -0.96 -5.42
C TRP A 16 -4.28 -1.76 -4.56
N GLU A 17 -3.93 -3.00 -4.20
CA GLU A 17 -4.71 -3.82 -3.29
C GLU A 17 -4.82 -3.20 -1.90
N PHE A 18 -3.70 -2.71 -1.35
CA PHE A 18 -3.70 -1.94 -0.11
C PHE A 18 -4.66 -0.75 -0.18
N LEU A 19 -4.62 0.03 -1.27
CA LEU A 19 -5.47 1.20 -1.44
C LEU A 19 -6.98 0.85 -1.46
N CYS A 20 -7.32 -0.33 -1.97
CA CYS A 20 -8.69 -0.86 -2.00
C CYS A 20 -9.09 -1.59 -0.70
N SER A 21 -8.14 -1.82 0.22
CA SER A 21 -8.37 -2.59 1.44
C SER A 21 -9.06 -1.77 2.54
N PRO A 22 -9.64 -2.43 3.57
CA PRO A 22 -10.18 -1.75 4.74
C PRO A 22 -9.16 -0.89 5.49
N TYR A 23 -7.85 -1.12 5.30
CA TYR A 23 -6.77 -0.40 5.98
C TYR A 23 -6.67 1.08 5.58
N THR A 24 -7.25 1.47 4.44
CA THR A 24 -7.39 2.90 4.07
C THR A 24 -8.65 3.55 4.64
N GLY A 25 -9.53 2.76 5.25
CA GLY A 25 -10.78 3.19 5.84
C GLY A 25 -10.64 3.98 7.14
N ARG A 26 -11.77 4.56 7.57
CA ARG A 26 -11.86 5.48 8.72
C ARG A 26 -11.42 4.85 10.04
N ILE A 27 -11.63 3.55 10.23
CA ILE A 27 -11.27 2.85 11.47
C ILE A 27 -9.76 2.86 11.75
N TYR A 28 -8.94 3.10 10.73
CA TYR A 28 -7.48 3.20 10.86
C TYR A 28 -6.97 4.63 10.72
N TRP A 29 -7.84 5.66 10.72
CA TRP A 29 -7.41 7.04 10.48
C TRP A 29 -6.39 7.57 11.49
N ASP A 30 -6.46 7.11 12.73
CA ASP A 30 -5.51 7.47 13.79
C ASP A 30 -4.13 6.83 13.60
N TRP A 31 -3.99 5.88 12.66
CA TRP A 31 -2.74 5.21 12.37
C TRP A 31 -2.00 5.93 11.26
N SER A 32 -0.66 6.02 11.38
CA SER A 32 0.20 6.47 10.29
C SER A 32 0.09 5.52 9.09
N LEU A 33 0.48 5.99 7.91
CA LEU A 33 0.45 5.17 6.69
C LEU A 33 1.31 3.91 6.86
N GLU A 34 2.50 4.06 7.42
CA GLU A 34 3.44 2.97 7.68
C GLU A 34 2.79 1.93 8.59
N ARG A 35 2.13 2.34 9.67
CA ARG A 35 1.44 1.42 10.58
C ARG A 35 0.29 0.67 9.90
N ARG A 36 -0.43 1.32 8.98
CA ARG A 36 -1.50 0.66 8.19
C ARG A 36 -0.91 -0.36 7.22
N LEU A 37 0.15 0.00 6.51
CA LEU A 37 0.87 -0.90 5.60
C LEU A 37 1.43 -2.10 6.36
N ASP A 38 2.02 -1.86 7.52
CA ASP A 38 2.54 -2.88 8.41
C ASP A 38 1.49 -3.90 8.85
N ALA A 39 0.28 -3.44 9.15
CA ALA A 39 -0.82 -4.33 9.54
C ALA A 39 -1.40 -5.08 8.34
N TYR A 40 -1.51 -4.42 7.20
CA TYR A 40 -1.94 -5.02 5.94
C TYR A 40 -0.98 -6.13 5.49
N LEU A 41 0.32 -5.85 5.42
CA LEU A 41 1.33 -6.83 4.99
C LEU A 41 1.41 -8.04 5.92
N ARG A 42 1.20 -7.85 7.24
CA ARG A 42 1.08 -8.97 8.18
C ARG A 42 -0.19 -9.78 7.98
N HIS A 43 -1.28 -9.16 7.54
CA HIS A 43 -2.54 -9.85 7.25
C HIS A 43 -2.46 -10.68 5.96
N GLU A 44 -1.75 -10.17 4.95
CA GLU A 44 -1.51 -10.85 3.67
C GLU A 44 -0.29 -11.79 3.69
N ASP A 45 0.28 -12.07 4.86
CA ASP A 45 1.49 -12.89 5.06
C ASP A 45 2.73 -12.46 4.23
N ARG A 46 2.78 -11.19 3.79
CA ARG A 46 3.86 -10.59 2.97
C ARG A 46 5.11 -10.22 3.78
N HIS A 47 5.65 -11.21 4.49
CA HIS A 47 6.88 -11.07 5.27
C HIS A 47 8.12 -10.83 4.39
N ASP A 48 8.07 -11.24 3.12
CA ASP A 48 9.07 -10.94 2.09
C ASP A 48 9.27 -9.43 1.91
N ILE A 49 8.18 -8.66 1.90
CA ILE A 49 8.21 -7.19 1.80
C ILE A 49 8.60 -6.57 3.14
N LEU A 50 8.02 -7.03 4.26
CA LEU A 50 8.31 -6.49 5.59
C LEU A 50 9.79 -6.62 5.98
N ASN A 51 10.43 -7.73 5.60
CA ASN A 51 11.84 -7.98 5.92
C ASN A 51 12.81 -7.28 4.94
N SER A 52 12.30 -6.68 3.86
CA SER A 52 13.09 -5.98 2.86
C SER A 52 12.82 -4.47 2.92
N GLY A 53 13.72 -3.72 3.57
CA GLY A 53 13.59 -2.26 3.65
C GLY A 53 13.52 -1.56 2.28
N ALA A 54 14.17 -2.13 1.25
CA ALA A 54 14.09 -1.63 -0.11
C ALA A 54 12.70 -1.87 -0.74
N ALA A 55 12.15 -3.09 -0.63
CA ALA A 55 10.83 -3.40 -1.16
C ALA A 55 9.73 -2.61 -0.44
N TYR A 56 9.85 -2.46 0.88
CA TYR A 56 8.94 -1.64 1.68
C TYR A 56 8.96 -0.18 1.26
N ALA A 57 10.15 0.40 1.03
CA ALA A 57 10.28 1.78 0.57
C ALA A 57 9.62 1.99 -0.81
N VAL A 58 9.87 1.09 -1.76
CA VAL A 58 9.25 1.12 -3.09
C VAL A 58 7.73 0.98 -2.99
N LEU A 59 7.22 0.05 -2.19
CA LEU A 59 5.78 -0.12 -1.97
C LEU A 59 5.15 1.18 -1.44
N ARG A 60 5.76 1.80 -0.42
CA ARG A 60 5.28 3.05 0.15
C ARG A 60 5.21 4.16 -0.90
N ASP A 61 6.23 4.28 -1.74
CA ASP A 61 6.26 5.27 -2.82
C ASP A 61 5.16 5.01 -3.85
N ARG A 62 4.93 3.75 -4.24
CA ARG A 62 3.84 3.36 -5.15
C ARG A 62 2.46 3.66 -4.56
N VAL A 63 2.25 3.41 -3.27
CA VAL A 63 1.01 3.78 -2.58
C VAL A 63 0.79 5.30 -2.65
N MET A 64 1.81 6.10 -2.34
CA MET A 64 1.72 7.55 -2.39
C MET A 64 1.46 8.07 -3.82
N ALA A 65 2.10 7.47 -4.83
CA ALA A 65 1.88 7.81 -6.23
C ALA A 65 0.43 7.49 -6.69
N ASN A 66 -0.13 6.38 -6.21
CA ASN A 66 -1.45 5.90 -6.60
C ASN A 66 -2.61 6.51 -5.79
N LEU A 67 -2.37 7.14 -4.63
CA LEU A 67 -3.39 7.79 -3.80
C LEU A 67 -4.29 8.75 -4.60
N GLY A 68 -3.69 9.61 -5.43
CA GLY A 68 -4.45 10.58 -6.22
C GLY A 68 -5.37 9.92 -7.26
N GLN A 69 -4.92 8.81 -7.86
CA GLN A 69 -5.74 8.03 -8.79
C GLN A 69 -6.82 7.24 -8.05
N ALA A 70 -6.51 6.65 -6.91
CA ALA A 70 -7.45 5.92 -6.07
C ALA A 70 -8.59 6.84 -5.56
N ARG A 71 -8.30 8.08 -5.18
CA ARG A 71 -9.34 9.07 -4.83
C ARG A 71 -10.23 9.39 -6.04
N ARG A 72 -9.64 9.62 -7.22
CA ARG A 72 -10.40 9.90 -8.45
C ARG A 72 -11.29 8.74 -8.89
N LYS A 73 -10.86 7.49 -8.65
CA LYS A 73 -11.65 6.29 -8.91
C LYS A 73 -12.71 6.00 -7.83
N GLY A 74 -12.76 6.80 -6.75
CA GLY A 74 -13.73 6.61 -5.66
C GLY A 74 -13.46 5.39 -4.77
N VAL A 75 -12.28 4.75 -4.89
CA VAL A 75 -11.93 3.59 -4.06
C VAL A 75 -11.48 3.99 -2.66
N LEU A 76 -10.99 5.22 -2.49
CA LEU A 76 -10.69 5.79 -1.18
C LEU A 76 -11.92 6.55 -0.68
N ALA A 77 -12.41 6.17 0.50
CA ALA A 77 -13.48 6.90 1.17
C ALA A 77 -13.05 8.37 1.35
N PRO A 78 -13.84 9.36 0.86
CA PRO A 78 -13.49 10.75 1.03
C PRO A 78 -13.46 11.09 2.52
N PRO A 79 -12.48 11.89 2.99
CA PRO A 79 -12.56 12.46 4.32
C PRO A 79 -13.81 13.34 4.38
N GLN A 80 -14.81 12.93 5.15
CA GLN A 80 -15.99 13.73 5.43
C GLN A 80 -15.57 14.82 6.41
N VAL A 81 -15.52 16.06 5.90
CA VAL A 81 -15.33 17.30 6.67
C VAL A 81 -16.57 17.58 7.51
#